data_AF-A0A849R7F6-F1
#
_entry.id   AF-A0A849R7F6-F1
#
_cell.length_a   1.000
_cell.length_b   1.000
_cell.length_c   1.000
_cell.angle_alpha   90.00
_cell.angle_beta   90.00
_cell.angle_gamma   90.00
#
_symmetry.space_group_name_H-M   'P 1'
#
loop_
_entity.id
_entity.type
_entity.pdbx_description
1 polymer ?
#
loop_
_entity_poly.entity_id
_entity_poly.type
_entity_poly.pdbx_seq_one_letter_code
_entity_poly.pdbx_strand_id
1 'polypeptide(L)'
;MTIVMMLSIIIIGGCTEQIENRGALGIDSTDVYNLTELILNCESGLVDKNECYLDVAVKMRNVSYCLNVTSQRFIPECITQYAIMTDNVTACTTKYRFVDNARMVSYTNAYRYKCYYDYAFAKEDRSVCELMEPQNEEAKLLKNYCFAVFDEDVDACSRLEVDYYIRDEYDSVQGDCRIEVAIRTKDVTICESALENEDGPYGVYLDRRMDGVFLTDCYSKVAPIVGDRSLCERAKPYPYKYIPCVGAFILPEEVTDFCDTYKPDFIFSYNMGVQCVKDLVVGNDCSFCDGIMDESYNAQCVGAIC
;
A
#
# COMPACT_ATOMS: atom_id res chain seq x y z
N MET A 1 24.20 10.59 -68.47
CA MET A 1 22.96 11.04 -67.80
C MET A 1 23.04 10.51 -66.37
N THR A 2 23.62 11.29 -65.48
CA THR A 2 24.04 10.87 -64.14
C THR A 2 23.26 11.72 -63.16
N ILE A 3 22.30 11.12 -62.47
CA ILE A 3 21.46 11.78 -61.48
C ILE A 3 22.28 11.90 -60.20
N VAL A 4 22.70 13.12 -59.89
CA VAL A 4 23.35 13.49 -58.63
C VAL A 4 22.26 13.57 -57.56
N MET A 5 22.22 12.59 -56.65
CA MET A 5 21.47 12.68 -55.40
C MET A 5 22.25 13.55 -54.42
N MET A 6 21.84 14.80 -54.27
CA MET A 6 22.06 15.57 -53.05
C MET A 6 20.72 15.64 -52.32
N LEU A 7 20.51 14.73 -51.37
CA LEU A 7 19.50 14.92 -50.35
C LEU A 7 20.19 15.33 -49.04
N SER A 8 19.85 16.55 -48.68
CA SER A 8 20.25 17.38 -47.56
C SER A 8 20.25 16.68 -46.20
N ILE A 9 21.37 16.86 -45.51
CA ILE A 9 21.57 16.74 -44.07
C ILE A 9 20.63 17.76 -43.39
N ILE A 10 19.61 17.30 -42.68
CA ILE A 10 18.73 18.13 -41.85
C ILE A 10 19.16 17.97 -40.38
N ILE A 11 19.90 18.98 -39.92
CA ILE A 11 19.87 19.63 -38.59
C ILE A 11 19.47 18.72 -37.40
N ILE A 12 20.47 18.13 -36.74
CA ILE A 12 20.40 17.78 -35.31
C ILE A 12 21.18 18.88 -34.58
N GLY A 13 20.50 19.96 -34.22
CA GLY A 13 21.10 21.11 -33.55
C GLY A 13 20.05 21.78 -32.68
N GLY A 14 19.75 21.18 -31.53
CA GLY A 14 18.74 21.72 -30.63
C GLY A 14 18.43 20.86 -29.41
N CYS A 15 19.45 20.32 -28.73
CA CYS A 15 19.32 19.69 -27.40
C CYS A 15 20.67 19.73 -26.66
N THR A 16 21.25 20.91 -26.41
CA THR A 16 22.51 20.99 -25.62
C THR A 16 22.48 21.94 -24.42
N GLU A 17 21.39 22.66 -24.16
CA GLU A 17 21.34 23.61 -23.04
C GLU A 17 20.72 23.09 -21.72
N GLN A 18 20.56 21.76 -21.54
CA GLN A 18 20.11 21.20 -20.25
C GLN A 18 21.14 20.36 -19.48
N ILE A 19 22.42 20.35 -19.88
CA ILE A 19 23.43 19.49 -19.24
C ILE A 19 24.20 20.18 -18.09
N GLU A 20 24.16 21.51 -17.96
CA GLU A 20 24.98 22.22 -16.96
C GLU A 20 24.52 22.07 -15.49
N ASN A 21 23.37 21.45 -15.20
CA ASN A 21 22.95 21.16 -13.82
C ASN A 21 23.19 19.70 -13.37
N ARG A 22 23.83 18.84 -14.18
CA ARG A 22 24.07 17.43 -13.81
C ARG A 22 25.14 17.24 -12.74
N GLY A 23 26.02 18.23 -12.54
CA GLY A 23 27.09 18.17 -11.54
C GLY A 23 26.60 18.12 -10.09
N ALA A 24 25.36 18.55 -9.81
CA ALA A 24 24.80 18.56 -8.46
C ALA A 24 24.16 17.22 -8.03
N LEU A 25 23.91 16.30 -8.96
CA LEU A 25 23.22 15.04 -8.67
C LEU A 25 24.16 13.84 -8.49
N GLY A 26 25.47 14.00 -8.72
CA GLY A 26 26.45 12.93 -8.54
C GLY A 26 26.23 11.71 -9.45
N ILE A 27 25.49 11.86 -10.55
CA ILE A 27 25.20 10.77 -11.49
C ILE A 27 26.42 10.57 -12.39
N ASP A 28 27.05 9.39 -12.31
CA ASP A 28 28.18 9.03 -13.17
C ASP A 28 27.69 8.80 -14.61
N SER A 29 28.55 9.05 -15.60
CA SER A 29 28.31 8.77 -17.02
C SER A 29 27.88 7.31 -17.28
N THR A 30 28.34 6.38 -16.44
CA THR A 30 27.98 4.96 -16.48
C THR A 30 26.51 4.71 -16.11
N ASP A 31 25.93 5.54 -15.23
CA ASP A 31 24.52 5.42 -14.80
C ASP A 31 23.54 5.84 -15.90
N VAL A 32 23.96 6.74 -16.80
CA VAL A 32 23.11 7.26 -17.88
C VAL A 32 22.83 6.20 -18.94
N TYR A 33 23.82 5.34 -19.27
CA TYR A 33 23.63 4.25 -20.21
C TYR A 33 22.67 3.19 -19.66
N ASN A 34 22.83 2.84 -18.39
CA ASN A 34 21.96 1.89 -17.70
C ASN A 34 20.50 2.37 -17.64
N LEU A 35 20.28 3.68 -17.58
CA LEU A 35 18.94 4.23 -17.51
C LEU A 35 18.14 4.08 -18.81
N THR A 36 18.77 4.33 -19.95
CA THR A 36 18.06 4.23 -21.24
C THR A 36 17.63 2.79 -21.48
N GLU A 37 18.49 1.84 -21.14
CA GLU A 37 18.17 0.41 -21.17
C GLU A 37 17.04 0.05 -20.19
N LEU A 38 17.06 0.59 -18.97
CA LEU A 38 16.00 0.37 -17.98
C LEU A 38 14.62 0.82 -18.49
N ILE A 39 14.53 2.02 -19.08
CA ILE A 39 13.28 2.54 -19.65
C ILE A 39 12.81 1.67 -20.83
N LEU A 40 13.73 1.25 -21.71
CA LEU A 40 13.41 0.35 -22.83
C LEU A 40 12.88 -1.00 -22.32
N ASN A 41 13.43 -1.51 -21.21
CA ASN A 41 12.97 -2.75 -20.59
C ASN A 41 11.54 -2.60 -20.06
N CYS A 42 11.19 -1.47 -19.44
CA CYS A 42 9.80 -1.22 -19.03
C CYS A 42 8.82 -1.26 -20.21
N GLU A 43 9.24 -0.83 -21.40
CA GLU A 43 8.38 -0.84 -22.59
C GLU A 43 8.32 -2.19 -23.32
N SER A 44 9.30 -3.06 -23.11
CA SER A 44 9.41 -4.36 -23.79
C SER A 44 8.30 -5.35 -23.47
N GLY A 45 7.56 -5.15 -22.36
CA GLY A 45 6.55 -6.07 -21.86
C GLY A 45 7.11 -7.34 -21.20
N LEU A 46 8.43 -7.40 -20.98
CA LEU A 46 9.11 -8.52 -20.30
C LEU A 46 9.05 -8.43 -18.77
N VAL A 47 8.70 -7.27 -18.23
CA VAL A 47 8.62 -6.97 -16.79
C VAL A 47 7.27 -6.33 -16.45
N ASP A 48 6.86 -6.41 -15.18
CA ASP A 48 5.70 -5.65 -14.71
C ASP A 48 5.97 -4.15 -14.88
N LYS A 49 5.13 -3.49 -15.70
CA LYS A 49 5.34 -2.08 -16.04
C LYS A 49 5.21 -1.17 -14.82
N ASN A 50 4.35 -1.51 -13.86
CA ASN A 50 4.09 -0.65 -12.71
C ASN A 50 5.32 -0.62 -11.80
N GLU A 51 5.86 -1.80 -11.48
CA GLU A 51 7.09 -1.93 -10.68
C GLU A 51 8.29 -1.31 -11.41
N CYS A 52 8.46 -1.61 -12.69
CA CYS A 52 9.56 -1.06 -13.49
C CYS A 52 9.57 0.48 -13.51
N TYR A 53 8.40 1.11 -13.67
CA TYR A 53 8.31 2.57 -13.70
C TYR A 53 8.52 3.23 -12.33
N LEU A 54 8.14 2.59 -11.23
CA LEU A 54 8.50 3.04 -9.89
C LEU A 54 10.03 3.02 -9.72
N ASP A 55 10.67 1.92 -10.13
CA ASP A 55 12.11 1.73 -10.06
C ASP A 55 12.88 2.82 -10.82
N VAL A 56 12.42 3.12 -12.05
CA VAL A 56 12.92 4.23 -12.85
C VAL A 56 12.69 5.56 -12.12
N ALA A 57 11.49 5.80 -11.59
CA ALA A 57 11.15 7.06 -10.91
C ALA A 57 12.10 7.31 -9.73
N VAL A 58 12.32 6.31 -8.87
CA VAL A 58 13.18 6.38 -7.69
C VAL A 58 14.64 6.60 -8.08
N LYS A 59 15.18 5.79 -9.01
CA LYS A 59 16.57 5.91 -9.50
C LYS A 59 16.82 7.29 -10.11
N MET A 60 15.84 7.84 -10.83
CA MET A 60 15.94 9.14 -11.46
C MET A 60 15.59 10.31 -10.55
N ARG A 61 15.07 10.04 -9.35
CA ARG A 61 14.46 11.05 -8.48
C ARG A 61 13.48 11.94 -9.25
N ASN A 62 12.64 11.31 -10.07
CA ASN A 62 11.66 12.01 -10.88
C ASN A 62 10.31 11.28 -10.89
N VAL A 63 9.37 11.82 -10.11
CA VAL A 63 8.00 11.33 -9.98
C VAL A 63 7.23 11.29 -11.31
N SER A 64 7.63 12.05 -12.34
CA SER A 64 6.91 12.07 -13.61
C SER A 64 6.91 10.70 -14.30
N TYR A 65 7.88 9.83 -14.01
CA TYR A 65 7.91 8.47 -14.56
C TYR A 65 6.76 7.60 -14.03
N CYS A 66 6.22 7.88 -12.84
CA CYS A 66 5.01 7.22 -12.36
C CYS A 66 3.78 7.49 -13.23
N LEU A 67 3.80 8.54 -14.07
CA LEU A 67 2.72 8.84 -15.00
C LEU A 67 2.73 7.95 -16.25
N ASN A 68 3.81 7.19 -16.47
CA ASN A 68 3.93 6.25 -17.58
C ASN A 68 3.40 4.84 -17.24
N VAL A 69 2.98 4.64 -15.99
CA VAL A 69 2.35 3.40 -15.52
C VAL A 69 1.08 3.14 -16.33
N THR A 70 0.96 1.94 -16.91
CA THR A 70 -0.12 1.60 -17.86
C THR A 70 -1.51 1.59 -17.23
N SER A 71 -1.60 1.18 -15.98
CA SER A 71 -2.88 1.12 -15.27
C SER A 71 -2.99 2.33 -14.34
N GLN A 72 -4.00 3.16 -14.60
CA GLN A 72 -4.23 4.40 -13.85
C GLN A 72 -4.44 4.15 -12.34
N ARG A 73 -4.84 2.93 -11.95
CA ARG A 73 -5.01 2.52 -10.54
C ARG A 73 -3.67 2.47 -9.78
N PHE A 74 -2.55 2.23 -10.47
CA PHE A 74 -1.23 2.11 -9.85
C PHE A 74 -0.44 3.43 -9.83
N ILE A 75 -0.89 4.47 -10.54
CA ILE A 75 -0.23 5.79 -10.51
C ILE A 75 -0.16 6.35 -9.07
N PRO A 76 -1.25 6.36 -8.27
CA PRO A 76 -1.20 6.87 -6.90
C PRO A 76 -0.20 6.09 -6.04
N GLU A 77 -0.19 4.76 -6.17
CA GLU A 77 0.70 3.87 -5.44
C GLU A 77 2.17 4.13 -5.80
N CYS A 78 2.48 4.26 -7.10
CA CYS A 78 3.83 4.63 -7.54
C CYS A 78 4.27 5.98 -6.96
N ILE A 79 3.39 7.00 -6.96
CA ILE A 79 3.70 8.31 -6.40
C ILE A 79 3.97 8.21 -4.89
N THR A 80 3.14 7.47 -4.15
CA THR A 80 3.32 7.24 -2.71
C THR A 80 4.65 6.55 -2.42
N GLN A 81 4.92 5.42 -3.08
CA GLN A 81 6.16 4.68 -2.86
C GLN A 81 7.39 5.51 -3.25
N TYR A 82 7.32 6.25 -4.36
CA TYR A 82 8.34 7.20 -4.74
C TYR A 82 8.58 8.26 -3.64
N ALA A 83 7.50 8.85 -3.09
CA ALA A 83 7.60 9.84 -2.03
C ALA A 83 8.34 9.25 -0.82
N ILE A 84 7.95 8.05 -0.38
CA ILE A 84 8.56 7.35 0.76
C ILE A 84 10.04 7.02 0.48
N MET A 85 10.35 6.37 -0.65
CA MET A 85 11.70 5.91 -0.97
C MET A 85 12.68 7.06 -1.21
N THR A 86 12.20 8.21 -1.68
CA THR A 86 13.05 9.39 -1.95
C THR A 86 12.97 10.47 -0.86
N ASP A 87 12.20 10.24 0.19
CA ASP A 87 11.94 11.21 1.27
C ASP A 87 11.43 12.56 0.72
N ASN A 88 10.52 12.48 -0.25
CA ASN A 88 9.99 13.64 -0.96
C ASN A 88 8.47 13.72 -0.85
N VAL A 89 7.99 14.20 0.30
CA VAL A 89 6.56 14.39 0.58
C VAL A 89 5.85 15.28 -0.45
N THR A 90 6.58 16.21 -1.09
CA THR A 90 5.99 17.09 -2.12
C THR A 90 5.53 16.32 -3.35
N ALA A 91 6.03 15.11 -3.59
CA ALA A 91 5.57 14.23 -4.65
C ALA A 91 4.06 13.91 -4.52
N CYS A 92 3.51 13.86 -3.30
CA CYS A 92 2.07 13.70 -3.07
C CYS A 92 1.22 14.85 -3.64
N THR A 93 1.82 16.00 -3.97
CA THR A 93 1.12 17.11 -4.66
C THR A 93 1.04 16.94 -6.18
N THR A 94 1.70 15.91 -6.74
CA THR A 94 1.75 15.66 -8.18
C THR A 94 0.35 15.50 -8.74
N LYS A 95 -0.01 16.35 -9.70
CA LYS A 95 -1.28 16.26 -10.41
C LYS A 95 -1.16 15.21 -11.50
N TYR A 96 -2.08 14.26 -11.51
CA TYR A 96 -2.22 13.29 -12.59
C TYR A 96 -3.68 13.30 -13.06
N ARG A 97 -3.85 13.09 -14.36
CA ARG A 97 -5.16 13.07 -15.00
C ARG A 97 -5.56 11.63 -15.25
N PHE A 98 -6.69 11.25 -14.69
CA PHE A 98 -7.39 10.08 -15.18
C PHE A 98 -8.12 10.46 -16.47
N VAL A 99 -7.91 9.67 -17.53
CA VAL A 99 -8.40 10.01 -18.87
C VAL A 99 -9.90 9.73 -19.02
N ASP A 100 -10.49 8.94 -18.12
CA ASP A 100 -11.87 8.46 -18.27
C ASP A 100 -12.79 8.96 -17.14
N ASN A 101 -13.74 9.84 -17.52
CA ASN A 101 -14.96 10.25 -16.79
C ASN A 101 -14.86 11.43 -15.79
N ALA A 102 -15.79 12.37 -15.95
CA ALA A 102 -15.96 13.57 -15.11
C ALA A 102 -16.25 13.30 -13.61
N ARG A 103 -16.50 12.05 -13.20
CA ARG A 103 -16.59 11.66 -11.79
C ARG A 103 -15.24 11.60 -11.08
N MET A 104 -14.13 11.73 -11.80
CA MET A 104 -12.80 11.47 -11.25
C MET A 104 -12.12 12.62 -10.49
N VAL A 105 -12.65 13.84 -10.53
CA VAL A 105 -12.06 14.98 -9.80
C VAL A 105 -12.08 14.74 -8.28
N SER A 106 -13.08 14.01 -7.76
CA SER A 106 -13.14 13.65 -6.33
C SER A 106 -11.96 12.77 -5.90
N TYR A 107 -11.51 11.87 -6.78
CA TYR A 107 -10.50 10.87 -6.42
C TYR A 107 -9.09 11.46 -6.34
N THR A 108 -8.77 12.51 -7.10
CA THR A 108 -7.43 13.12 -7.07
C THR A 108 -7.06 13.63 -5.67
N ASN A 109 -8.04 14.17 -4.94
CA ASN A 109 -7.83 14.63 -3.58
C ASN A 109 -7.70 13.43 -2.61
N ALA A 110 -8.57 12.43 -2.71
CA ALA A 110 -8.52 11.22 -1.86
C ALA A 110 -7.15 10.53 -1.94
N TYR A 111 -6.63 10.32 -3.16
CA TYR A 111 -5.32 9.71 -3.36
C TYR A 111 -4.15 10.58 -2.85
N ARG A 112 -4.25 11.90 -3.01
CA ARG A 112 -3.26 12.82 -2.44
C ARG A 112 -3.22 12.70 -0.91
N TYR A 113 -4.37 12.68 -0.25
CA TYR A 113 -4.42 12.52 1.20
C TYR A 113 -3.95 11.14 1.64
N LYS A 114 -4.31 10.09 0.90
CA LYS A 114 -3.77 8.74 1.13
C LYS A 114 -2.24 8.73 1.00
N CYS A 115 -1.67 9.39 -0.01
CA CYS A 115 -0.21 9.51 -0.16
C CYS A 115 0.44 10.20 1.04
N TYR A 116 -0.12 11.31 1.52
CA TYR A 116 0.38 11.96 2.74
C TYR A 116 0.24 11.06 3.96
N TYR A 117 -0.86 10.33 4.08
CA TYR A 117 -1.11 9.41 5.18
C TYR A 117 -0.06 8.29 5.19
N ASP A 118 0.06 7.56 4.08
CA ASP A 118 1.02 6.46 3.92
C ASP A 118 2.46 6.97 4.18
N TYR A 119 2.82 8.14 3.63
CA TYR A 119 4.12 8.77 3.88
C TYR A 119 4.34 9.08 5.36
N ALA A 120 3.37 9.72 6.01
CA ALA A 120 3.46 10.08 7.42
C ALA A 120 3.80 8.84 8.26
N PHE A 121 3.06 7.75 8.04
CA PHE A 121 3.25 6.49 8.75
C PHE A 121 4.59 5.83 8.45
N ALA A 122 4.96 5.70 7.18
CA ALA A 122 6.22 5.08 6.78
C ALA A 122 7.46 5.85 7.29
N LYS A 123 7.33 7.17 7.48
CA LYS A 123 8.41 8.04 8.00
C LYS A 123 8.29 8.38 9.47
N GLU A 124 7.25 7.91 10.13
CA GLU A 124 6.86 8.31 11.49
C GLU A 124 6.80 9.85 11.67
N ASP A 125 6.44 10.59 10.60
CA ASP A 125 6.40 12.04 10.60
C ASP A 125 4.96 12.56 10.73
N ARG A 126 4.56 12.78 11.99
CA ARG A 126 3.25 13.35 12.34
C ARG A 126 2.97 14.70 11.66
N SER A 127 4.00 15.51 11.38
CA SER A 127 3.79 16.85 10.79
C SER A 127 3.20 16.78 9.38
N VAL A 128 3.37 15.65 8.69
CA VAL A 128 2.78 15.41 7.37
C VAL A 128 1.25 15.36 7.41
N CYS A 129 0.64 14.95 8.54
CA CYS A 129 -0.81 15.04 8.72
C CYS A 129 -1.31 16.50 8.60
N GLU A 130 -0.48 17.51 8.93
CA GLU A 130 -0.86 18.93 8.83
C GLU A 130 -1.02 19.39 7.36
N LEU A 131 -0.26 18.78 6.43
CA LEU A 131 -0.28 19.07 4.99
C LEU A 131 -1.59 18.65 4.31
N MET A 132 -2.41 17.84 4.98
CA MET A 132 -3.76 17.52 4.55
C MET A 132 -4.67 18.73 4.79
N GLU A 133 -4.78 19.62 3.80
CA GLU A 133 -5.75 20.71 3.85
C GLU A 133 -7.18 20.18 3.64
N PRO A 134 -8.10 20.30 4.61
CA PRO A 134 -9.45 19.77 4.46
C PRO A 134 -10.24 20.60 3.43
N GLN A 135 -10.40 20.08 2.22
CA GLN A 135 -11.23 20.72 1.18
C GLN A 135 -12.66 20.17 1.15
N ASN A 136 -12.88 19.02 1.76
CA ASN A 136 -14.16 18.34 1.91
C ASN A 136 -14.15 17.50 3.21
N GLU A 137 -15.29 16.89 3.55
CA GLU A 137 -15.40 16.08 4.79
C GLU A 137 -14.51 14.82 4.76
N GLU A 138 -14.30 14.21 3.59
CA GLU A 138 -13.39 13.04 3.44
C GLU A 138 -11.95 13.39 3.80
N ALA A 139 -11.46 14.54 3.30
CA ALA A 139 -10.14 15.07 3.62
C ALA A 139 -9.97 15.36 5.12
N LYS A 140 -11.03 15.92 5.73
CA LYS A 140 -11.07 16.22 7.16
C LYS A 140 -11.09 14.94 8.00
N LEU A 141 -11.85 13.94 7.57
CA LEU A 141 -11.89 12.62 8.20
C LEU A 141 -10.51 11.96 8.18
N LEU A 142 -9.84 11.90 7.01
CA LEU A 142 -8.51 11.29 6.91
C LEU A 142 -7.46 12.07 7.72
N LYS A 143 -7.53 13.40 7.74
CA LYS A 143 -6.67 14.23 8.59
C LYS A 143 -6.84 13.91 10.07
N ASN A 144 -8.09 13.85 10.54
CA ASN A 144 -8.39 13.54 11.94
C ASN A 144 -7.99 12.12 12.31
N TYR A 145 -8.21 11.16 11.40
CA TYR A 145 -7.73 9.80 11.51
C TYR A 145 -6.20 9.76 11.69
N CYS A 146 -5.47 10.46 10.81
CA CYS A 146 -4.00 10.55 10.87
C CYS A 146 -3.53 11.02 12.26
N PHE A 147 -4.12 12.10 12.78
CA PHE A 147 -3.78 12.60 14.12
C PHE A 147 -4.16 11.63 15.23
N ALA A 148 -5.36 11.06 15.20
CA ALA A 148 -5.82 10.12 16.23
C ALA A 148 -4.86 8.95 16.38
N VAL A 149 -4.36 8.41 15.26
CA VAL A 149 -3.42 7.30 15.28
C VAL A 149 -2.03 7.71 15.79
N PHE A 150 -1.50 8.85 15.33
CA PHE A 150 -0.19 9.35 15.80
C PHE A 150 -0.19 9.77 17.26
N ASP A 151 -1.31 10.33 17.74
CA ASP A 151 -1.50 10.74 19.12
C ASP A 151 -1.91 9.57 20.02
N GLU A 152 -2.10 8.37 19.43
CA GLU A 152 -2.54 7.15 20.11
C GLU A 152 -3.87 7.37 20.89
N ASP A 153 -4.71 8.28 20.41
CA ASP A 153 -5.96 8.71 21.05
C ASP A 153 -7.15 7.88 20.54
N VAL A 154 -7.47 6.81 21.27
CA VAL A 154 -8.62 5.93 21.01
C VAL A 154 -9.95 6.68 21.07
N ASP A 155 -10.05 7.69 21.94
CA ASP A 155 -11.27 8.50 22.05
C ASP A 155 -11.42 9.37 20.80
N ALA A 156 -10.33 9.87 20.21
CA ALA A 156 -10.37 10.58 18.93
C ALA A 156 -10.86 9.68 17.80
N CYS A 157 -10.44 8.40 17.74
CA CYS A 157 -10.98 7.44 16.77
C CYS A 157 -12.50 7.31 16.87
N SER A 158 -13.05 7.35 18.09
CA SER A 158 -14.49 7.25 18.35
C SER A 158 -15.26 8.51 17.95
N ARG A 159 -14.58 9.65 17.88
CA ARG A 159 -15.15 10.94 17.44
C ARG A 159 -15.04 11.16 15.93
N LEU A 160 -14.51 10.20 15.16
CA LEU A 160 -14.49 10.29 13.71
C LEU A 160 -15.92 10.15 13.17
N GLU A 161 -16.59 11.28 12.95
CA GLU A 161 -17.93 11.33 12.40
C GLU A 161 -17.90 11.04 10.90
N VAL A 162 -18.62 10.00 10.48
CA VAL A 162 -18.88 9.69 9.08
C VAL A 162 -20.24 10.25 8.72
N ASP A 163 -20.30 11.14 7.73
CA ASP A 163 -21.59 11.64 7.23
C ASP A 163 -22.40 10.49 6.62
N TYR A 164 -23.69 10.47 6.93
CA TYR A 164 -24.62 9.34 6.79
C TYR A 164 -24.72 8.75 5.36
N TYR A 165 -24.32 9.52 4.35
CA TYR A 165 -24.42 9.13 2.93
C TYR A 165 -23.36 8.12 2.46
N ILE A 166 -22.37 7.76 3.28
CA ILE A 166 -21.26 6.86 2.89
C ILE A 166 -21.24 5.57 3.74
N ARG A 167 -22.40 5.10 4.16
CA ARG A 167 -22.53 4.12 5.26
C ARG A 167 -22.10 2.69 4.94
N ASP A 168 -22.12 2.27 3.68
CA ASP A 168 -21.88 0.86 3.33
C ASP A 168 -20.40 0.45 3.41
N GLU A 169 -19.47 1.40 3.54
CA GLU A 169 -18.02 1.14 3.57
C GLU A 169 -17.30 1.82 4.76
N TYR A 170 -17.91 2.84 5.39
CA TYR A 170 -17.19 3.74 6.32
C TYR A 170 -17.42 3.51 7.82
N ASP A 171 -18.31 2.60 8.24
CA ASP A 171 -18.28 2.09 9.63
C ASP A 171 -16.89 1.46 9.94
N SER A 172 -16.10 1.15 8.90
CA SER A 172 -14.71 0.71 9.04
C SER A 172 -13.77 1.80 9.57
N VAL A 173 -13.96 3.09 9.29
CA VAL A 173 -12.91 4.10 9.56
C VAL A 173 -12.61 4.24 11.05
N GLN A 174 -13.63 4.20 11.90
CA GLN A 174 -13.43 4.20 13.36
C GLN A 174 -12.72 2.92 13.81
N GLY A 175 -13.10 1.77 13.23
CA GLY A 175 -12.48 0.49 13.48
C GLY A 175 -11.01 0.49 13.06
N ASP A 176 -10.73 0.78 11.80
CA ASP A 176 -9.40 0.89 11.21
C ASP A 176 -8.52 1.82 12.07
N CYS A 177 -9.04 2.97 12.51
CA CYS A 177 -8.32 3.88 13.40
C CYS A 177 -7.93 3.21 14.72
N ARG A 178 -8.88 2.54 15.38
CA ARG A 178 -8.63 1.81 16.63
C ARG A 178 -7.65 0.65 16.42
N ILE A 179 -7.72 -0.05 15.29
CA ILE A 179 -6.78 -1.12 14.93
C ILE A 179 -5.37 -0.55 14.80
N GLU A 180 -5.21 0.56 14.08
CA GLU A 180 -3.90 1.18 13.92
C GLU A 180 -3.35 1.72 15.25
N VAL A 181 -4.19 2.29 16.12
CA VAL A 181 -3.78 2.67 17.49
C VAL A 181 -3.38 1.43 18.29
N ALA A 182 -4.13 0.34 18.22
CA ALA A 182 -3.81 -0.93 18.90
C ALA A 182 -2.49 -1.52 18.41
N ILE A 183 -2.21 -1.45 17.11
CA ILE A 183 -0.95 -1.86 16.50
C ILE A 183 0.22 -1.04 17.05
N ARG A 184 0.10 0.30 17.05
CA ARG A 184 1.18 1.20 17.50
C ARG A 184 1.47 1.08 18.98
N THR A 185 0.41 1.12 19.80
CA THR A 185 0.50 1.02 21.26
C THR A 185 0.82 -0.40 21.74
N LYS A 186 0.63 -1.40 20.87
CA LYS A 186 0.66 -2.83 21.21
C LYS A 186 -0.37 -3.21 22.28
N ASP A 187 -1.43 -2.41 22.42
CA ASP A 187 -2.47 -2.60 23.42
C ASP A 187 -3.67 -3.35 22.81
N VAL A 188 -3.74 -4.65 23.11
CA VAL A 188 -4.83 -5.51 22.66
C VAL A 188 -6.18 -5.19 23.30
N THR A 189 -6.20 -4.51 24.46
CA THR A 189 -7.46 -4.13 25.12
C THR A 189 -8.24 -3.11 24.30
N ILE A 190 -7.57 -2.39 23.39
CA ILE A 190 -8.22 -1.51 22.41
C ILE A 190 -9.12 -2.32 21.46
N CYS A 191 -8.68 -3.51 21.03
CA CYS A 191 -9.50 -4.43 20.24
C CYS A 191 -10.74 -4.88 21.03
N GLU A 192 -10.59 -5.12 22.35
CA GLU A 192 -11.67 -5.59 23.22
C GLU A 192 -12.71 -4.50 23.51
N SER A 193 -12.25 -3.27 23.79
CA SER A 193 -13.07 -2.11 24.12
C SER A 193 -14.04 -1.67 23.01
N ALA A 194 -13.79 -2.11 21.78
CA ALA A 194 -14.69 -1.85 20.65
C ALA A 194 -16.05 -2.55 20.82
N LEU A 195 -16.10 -3.65 21.59
CA LEU A 195 -17.34 -4.41 21.83
C LEU A 195 -18.20 -3.84 22.96
N GLU A 196 -17.60 -3.15 23.91
CA GLU A 196 -18.28 -2.76 25.15
C GLU A 196 -19.17 -1.51 24.97
N ASN A 197 -19.03 -0.78 23.86
CA ASN A 197 -19.74 0.47 23.61
C ASN A 197 -21.10 0.31 22.89
N GLU A 198 -21.59 -0.93 22.70
CA GLU A 198 -22.84 -1.20 21.97
C GLU A 198 -24.13 -0.81 22.73
N ASP A 199 -24.05 -0.48 24.02
CA ASP A 199 -25.22 -0.03 24.81
C ASP A 199 -25.62 1.44 24.55
N GLY A 200 -25.00 2.10 23.56
CA GLY A 200 -25.40 3.44 23.12
C GLY A 200 -26.85 3.49 22.58
N PRO A 201 -27.53 4.65 22.63
CA PRO A 201 -28.93 4.81 22.20
C PRO A 201 -29.19 4.56 20.69
N TYR A 202 -28.14 4.25 19.93
CA TYR A 202 -28.18 3.84 18.52
C TYR A 202 -27.89 2.34 18.31
N GLY A 203 -27.82 1.52 19.37
CA GLY A 203 -27.51 0.08 19.38
C GLY A 203 -28.54 -0.85 18.73
N VAL A 204 -29.13 -0.44 17.60
CA VAL A 204 -30.20 -1.21 16.93
C VAL A 204 -29.81 -1.68 15.53
N TYR A 205 -28.68 -1.28 14.95
CA TYR A 205 -28.39 -1.62 13.54
C TYR A 205 -26.94 -1.93 13.14
N LEU A 206 -25.99 -2.04 14.08
CA LEU A 206 -24.79 -2.81 13.76
C LEU A 206 -25.21 -4.27 13.81
N ASP A 207 -25.37 -4.87 12.63
CA ASP A 207 -25.55 -6.31 12.48
C ASP A 207 -24.39 -6.97 13.25
N ARG A 208 -24.67 -7.78 14.28
CA ARG A 208 -23.67 -8.53 15.08
C ARG A 208 -22.61 -9.27 14.25
N ARG A 209 -22.84 -9.40 12.94
CA ARG A 209 -21.86 -9.87 11.96
C ARG A 209 -20.66 -8.92 11.77
N MET A 210 -20.81 -7.60 11.89
CA MET A 210 -19.71 -6.64 11.67
C MET A 210 -18.71 -6.60 12.83
N ASP A 211 -19.18 -6.74 14.08
CA ASP A 211 -18.28 -6.72 15.27
C ASP A 211 -17.34 -7.93 15.27
N GLY A 212 -17.82 -9.06 14.75
CA GLY A 212 -17.00 -10.24 14.50
C GLY A 212 -15.90 -9.99 13.47
N VAL A 213 -16.18 -9.19 12.43
CA VAL A 213 -15.20 -8.85 11.39
C VAL A 213 -14.12 -7.91 11.95
N PHE A 214 -14.51 -6.89 12.71
CA PHE A 214 -13.58 -5.97 13.35
C PHE A 214 -12.60 -6.68 14.29
N LEU A 215 -13.11 -7.46 15.25
CA LEU A 215 -12.26 -8.17 16.21
C LEU A 215 -11.28 -9.11 15.53
N THR A 216 -11.77 -9.84 14.53
CA THR A 216 -10.96 -10.78 13.77
C THR A 216 -9.84 -10.03 13.06
N ASP A 217 -10.14 -8.87 12.46
CA ASP A 217 -9.15 -8.02 11.80
C ASP A 217 -8.12 -7.47 12.80
N CYS A 218 -8.60 -6.89 13.91
CA CYS A 218 -7.78 -6.29 14.96
C CYS A 218 -6.81 -7.33 15.56
N TYR A 219 -7.31 -8.46 16.04
CA TYR A 219 -6.46 -9.51 16.59
C TYR A 219 -5.49 -10.05 15.55
N SER A 220 -5.92 -10.23 14.29
CA SER A 220 -5.02 -10.76 13.25
C SER A 220 -3.83 -9.86 12.93
N LYS A 221 -3.98 -8.54 13.12
CA LYS A 221 -2.93 -7.55 12.90
C LYS A 221 -2.09 -7.28 14.14
N VAL A 222 -2.71 -7.27 15.33
CA VAL A 222 -2.01 -6.99 16.60
C VAL A 222 -1.23 -8.20 17.10
N ALA A 223 -1.78 -9.42 16.93
CA ALA A 223 -1.19 -10.65 17.47
C ALA A 223 0.29 -10.83 17.10
N PRO A 224 0.71 -10.71 15.82
CA PRO A 224 2.11 -10.92 15.45
C PRO A 224 3.05 -9.89 16.07
N ILE A 225 2.56 -8.66 16.25
CA ILE A 225 3.33 -7.53 16.79
C ILE A 225 3.61 -7.70 18.28
N VAL A 226 2.65 -8.30 19.01
CA VAL A 226 2.79 -8.61 20.44
C VAL A 226 3.39 -9.99 20.69
N GLY A 227 3.47 -10.85 19.67
CA GLY A 227 3.97 -12.22 19.79
C GLY A 227 3.01 -13.17 20.51
N ASP A 228 1.71 -12.85 20.56
CA ASP A 228 0.71 -13.66 21.28
C ASP A 228 -0.23 -14.39 20.30
N ARG A 229 0.08 -15.68 20.07
CA ARG A 229 -0.71 -16.55 19.20
C ARG A 229 -2.13 -16.80 19.73
N SER A 230 -2.37 -16.69 21.04
CA SER A 230 -3.71 -16.93 21.60
C SER A 230 -4.73 -15.90 21.12
N LEU A 231 -4.27 -14.69 20.74
CA LEU A 231 -5.12 -13.67 20.13
C LEU A 231 -5.69 -14.12 18.78
N CYS A 232 -4.94 -14.91 18.02
CA CYS A 232 -5.42 -15.50 16.77
C CYS A 232 -6.50 -16.56 17.00
N GLU A 233 -6.46 -17.27 18.12
CA GLU A 233 -7.52 -18.23 18.49
C GLU A 233 -8.81 -17.51 18.94
N ARG A 234 -8.67 -16.28 19.44
CA ARG A 234 -9.80 -15.40 19.79
C ARG A 234 -10.46 -14.74 18.58
N ALA A 235 -9.74 -14.62 17.46
CA ALA A 235 -10.30 -14.18 16.20
C ALA A 235 -11.34 -15.23 15.74
N LYS A 236 -12.63 -14.86 15.77
CA LYS A 236 -13.70 -15.80 15.41
C LYS A 236 -13.53 -16.23 13.94
N PRO A 237 -13.69 -17.51 13.62
CA PRO A 237 -13.56 -17.98 12.24
C PRO A 237 -14.68 -17.39 11.38
N TYR A 238 -14.36 -16.32 10.67
CA TYR A 238 -14.99 -16.05 9.39
C TYR A 238 -14.26 -16.92 8.35
N PRO A 239 -14.97 -17.62 7.45
CA PRO A 239 -14.39 -18.65 6.57
C PRO A 239 -13.26 -18.18 5.64
N TYR A 240 -12.91 -16.89 5.62
CA TYR A 240 -11.92 -16.30 4.72
C TYR A 240 -10.78 -15.52 5.41
N LYS A 241 -10.77 -15.37 6.75
CA LYS A 241 -9.82 -14.50 7.47
C LYS A 241 -8.84 -15.22 8.42
N TYR A 242 -8.74 -16.54 8.35
CA TYR A 242 -7.77 -17.31 9.14
C TYR A 242 -6.31 -17.15 8.65
N ILE A 243 -6.13 -16.60 7.44
CA ILE A 243 -4.85 -16.55 6.72
C ILE A 243 -3.81 -15.59 7.34
N PRO A 244 -4.14 -14.36 7.81
CA PRO A 244 -3.12 -13.42 8.31
C PRO A 244 -2.44 -13.90 9.60
N CYS A 245 -3.22 -14.49 10.50
CA CYS A 245 -2.73 -15.07 11.75
C CYS A 245 -1.82 -16.29 11.52
N VAL A 246 -2.14 -17.11 10.52
CA VAL A 246 -1.32 -18.27 10.12
C VAL A 246 -0.03 -17.78 9.48
N GLY A 247 -0.07 -16.82 8.56
CA GLY A 247 1.14 -16.32 7.88
C GLY A 247 2.15 -15.68 8.83
N ALA A 248 1.69 -14.91 9.81
CA ALA A 248 2.59 -14.07 10.62
C ALA A 248 3.28 -14.80 11.79
N PHE A 249 2.80 -15.96 12.21
CA PHE A 249 3.41 -16.78 13.29
C PHE A 249 4.15 -18.03 12.79
N ILE A 250 4.08 -18.32 11.49
CA ILE A 250 4.56 -19.59 10.93
C ILE A 250 5.87 -19.45 10.15
N LEU A 251 6.24 -18.24 9.73
CA LEU A 251 7.54 -18.03 9.09
C LEU A 251 8.64 -18.01 10.17
N PRO A 252 9.65 -18.90 10.10
CA PRO A 252 10.84 -18.82 10.95
C PRO A 252 11.50 -17.44 10.83
N GLU A 253 12.21 -17.00 11.87
CA GLU A 253 12.91 -15.70 11.90
C GLU A 253 13.87 -15.50 10.70
N GLU A 254 14.43 -16.61 10.19
CA GLU A 254 15.29 -16.65 8.99
C GLU A 254 14.53 -16.43 7.66
N VAL A 255 13.22 -16.67 7.66
CA VAL A 255 12.32 -16.48 6.51
C VAL A 255 11.65 -15.10 6.56
N THR A 256 11.45 -14.54 7.75
CA THR A 256 10.99 -13.15 7.89
C THR A 256 11.98 -12.17 7.27
N ASP A 257 13.30 -12.39 7.34
CA ASP A 257 14.29 -11.56 6.62
C ASP A 257 14.11 -11.62 5.08
N PHE A 258 13.68 -12.77 4.55
CA PHE A 258 13.42 -12.96 3.12
C PHE A 258 12.15 -12.22 2.68
N CYS A 259 11.03 -12.36 3.40
CA CYS A 259 9.81 -11.61 3.07
C CYS A 259 9.87 -10.13 3.56
N ASP A 260 10.80 -9.74 4.45
CA ASP A 260 11.01 -8.34 4.90
C ASP A 260 11.56 -7.46 3.78
N THR A 261 12.30 -8.06 2.83
CA THR A 261 12.69 -7.44 1.56
C THR A 261 11.46 -7.09 0.70
N TYR A 262 10.32 -7.74 0.97
CA TYR A 262 9.05 -7.57 0.25
C TYR A 262 7.99 -6.78 1.00
N LYS A 263 8.28 -6.16 2.17
CA LYS A 263 7.29 -5.40 2.97
C LYS A 263 6.44 -4.46 2.09
N PRO A 264 5.16 -4.76 1.82
CA PRO A 264 4.26 -3.81 1.20
C PRO A 264 3.38 -3.21 2.29
N ASP A 265 3.20 -1.90 2.23
CA ASP A 265 2.14 -1.23 2.98
C ASP A 265 0.76 -1.79 2.54
N PHE A 266 0.20 -2.58 3.45
CA PHE A 266 -1.21 -2.73 3.81
C PHE A 266 -2.36 -2.98 2.81
N ILE A 267 -2.17 -3.10 1.49
CA ILE A 267 -3.31 -3.39 0.57
C ILE A 267 -3.11 -4.62 -0.32
N PHE A 268 -1.89 -5.19 -0.40
CA PHE A 268 -1.60 -6.34 -1.28
C PHE A 268 -1.17 -7.63 -0.57
N SER A 269 -1.41 -7.73 0.75
CA SER A 269 -1.00 -8.89 1.55
C SER A 269 -1.59 -10.23 1.08
N TYR A 270 -2.76 -10.22 0.41
CA TYR A 270 -3.39 -11.47 -0.02
C TYR A 270 -2.64 -12.18 -1.15
N ASN A 271 -2.27 -11.47 -2.23
CA ASN A 271 -1.63 -12.14 -3.38
C ASN A 271 -0.12 -12.35 -3.17
N MET A 272 0.56 -11.42 -2.49
CA MET A 272 2.00 -11.56 -2.21
C MET A 272 2.28 -12.48 -1.01
N GLY A 273 1.41 -12.51 0.00
CA GLY A 273 1.50 -13.51 1.07
C GLY A 273 1.30 -14.92 0.52
N VAL A 274 0.33 -15.10 -0.39
CA VAL A 274 0.12 -16.36 -1.11
C VAL A 274 1.32 -16.71 -2.00
N GLN A 275 1.98 -15.74 -2.63
CA GLN A 275 3.15 -15.99 -3.47
C GLN A 275 4.41 -16.31 -2.64
N CYS A 276 4.71 -15.57 -1.54
CA CYS A 276 5.81 -15.89 -0.61
C CYS A 276 5.61 -17.32 -0.06
N VAL A 277 4.37 -17.68 0.33
CA VAL A 277 4.04 -19.04 0.80
C VAL A 277 4.18 -20.09 -0.31
N LYS A 278 3.75 -19.81 -1.55
CA LYS A 278 3.94 -20.72 -2.69
C LYS A 278 5.41 -21.00 -2.97
N ASP A 279 6.24 -19.96 -2.98
CA ASP A 279 7.67 -20.09 -3.26
C ASP A 279 8.42 -20.78 -2.10
N LEU A 280 7.91 -20.68 -0.87
CA LEU A 280 8.43 -21.41 0.30
C LEU A 280 8.06 -22.91 0.30
N VAL A 281 6.83 -23.24 -0.07
CA VAL A 281 6.31 -24.63 -0.11
C VAL A 281 7.03 -25.47 -1.18
N VAL A 282 7.52 -24.83 -2.25
CA VAL A 282 8.35 -25.48 -3.28
C VAL A 282 9.73 -25.90 -2.72
N GLY A 283 10.11 -25.46 -1.52
CA GLY A 283 11.43 -25.71 -0.92
C GLY A 283 11.50 -26.71 0.24
N ASN A 284 10.48 -26.82 1.11
CA ASN A 284 10.58 -27.62 2.35
C ASN A 284 9.21 -28.16 2.83
N ASP A 285 9.09 -29.50 2.87
CA ASP A 285 8.10 -30.33 3.59
C ASP A 285 6.59 -30.09 3.33
N CYS A 286 6.00 -30.97 2.50
CA CYS A 286 4.57 -30.93 2.12
C CYS A 286 3.60 -31.43 3.22
N SER A 287 4.08 -31.94 4.36
CA SER A 287 3.20 -32.36 5.49
C SER A 287 2.43 -31.18 6.12
N PHE A 288 2.81 -29.96 5.78
CA PHE A 288 2.18 -28.70 6.20
C PHE A 288 0.73 -28.52 5.72
N CYS A 289 0.35 -29.08 4.57
CA CYS A 289 -0.98 -28.88 3.97
C CYS A 289 -2.07 -29.75 4.61
N ASP A 290 -1.71 -30.81 5.34
CA ASP A 290 -2.65 -31.85 5.77
C ASP A 290 -3.55 -31.46 6.96
N GLY A 291 -3.33 -30.29 7.59
CA GLY A 291 -4.05 -29.90 8.82
C GLY A 291 -4.84 -28.59 8.77
N ILE A 292 -4.69 -27.78 7.72
CA ILE A 292 -5.13 -26.36 7.75
C ILE A 292 -6.26 -26.05 6.76
N MET A 293 -6.52 -26.91 5.77
CA MET A 293 -7.33 -26.54 4.59
C MET A 293 -8.53 -27.48 4.40
N ASP A 294 -9.71 -26.91 4.14
CA ASP A 294 -10.90 -27.62 3.67
C ASP A 294 -10.68 -28.12 2.23
N GLU A 295 -11.38 -29.18 1.81
CA GLU A 295 -11.18 -29.96 0.57
C GLU A 295 -11.18 -29.10 -0.72
N SER A 296 -11.79 -27.91 -0.68
CA SER A 296 -11.82 -26.94 -1.79
C SER A 296 -10.47 -26.26 -2.08
N TYR A 297 -9.56 -26.21 -1.11
CA TYR A 297 -8.26 -25.55 -1.24
C TYR A 297 -7.10 -26.49 -1.57
N ASN A 298 -7.28 -27.80 -1.44
CA ASN A 298 -6.29 -28.81 -1.83
C ASN A 298 -5.89 -28.68 -3.31
N ALA A 299 -6.79 -28.24 -4.19
CA ALA A 299 -6.50 -28.05 -5.62
C ALA A 299 -5.42 -26.99 -5.91
N GLN A 300 -5.20 -26.03 -5.00
CA GLN A 300 -4.16 -24.99 -5.18
C GLN A 300 -2.77 -25.43 -4.68
N CYS A 301 -2.70 -26.45 -3.82
CA CYS A 301 -1.44 -27.07 -3.40
C CYS A 301 -0.96 -28.14 -4.40
N VAL A 302 -1.88 -28.82 -5.09
CA VAL A 302 -1.56 -29.88 -6.08
C VAL A 302 -0.78 -29.36 -7.30
N GLY A 303 -0.73 -28.03 -7.52
CA GLY A 303 0.05 -27.40 -8.60
C GLY A 303 1.47 -26.96 -8.21
N ALA A 304 1.80 -26.91 -6.92
CA ALA A 304 3.17 -26.78 -6.47
C ALA A 304 3.80 -28.18 -6.55
N ILE A 305 5.02 -28.29 -7.09
CA ILE A 305 5.72 -29.58 -7.15
C ILE A 305 6.04 -30.00 -5.71
N CYS A 306 5.14 -30.78 -5.13
CA CYS A 306 5.47 -31.97 -4.36
C CYS A 306 5.63 -33.13 -5.39
#